data_AF-A0A973LL08-F1
#
_entry.id   AF-A0A973LL08-F1
#
_cell.length_a   1.000
_cell.length_b   1.000
_cell.length_c   1.000
_cell.angle_alpha   90.00
_cell.angle_beta   90.00
_cell.angle_gamma   90.00
#
_symmetry.space_group_name_H-M   'P 1'
#
loop_
_entity.id
_entity.type
_entity.pdbx_description
1 polymer ?
#
loop_
_entity_poly.entity_id
_entity_poly.type
_entity_poly.pdbx_seq_one_letter_code
_entity_poly.pdbx_strand_id
1 'polypeptide(L)'
;MGNWFQSTIIATGRLPLFCYFVTLIVAFIATRINVRLIRAKVGWFRNVSVGEMHIHHIVFGVVLMLIGGVTGLIVSGGSQAGHAVAACVFGVGSALVLDEFALILHLHDVYWEEEGRTSVDAVFIAVAVTGLLLIGLRPLTWDYGTPVNPAVLIVANLALAVVTLLKGKIWTGMAGLFLPLLLVVGAVRLARPGSPWAHWFFRGRSPRKLARAIHREERWRRPVIRVKIAFQEFLSGRHDLPSTRRHT
;
A
#
# COMPACT_ATOMS: atom_id res chain seq x y z
N MET A 1 -8.00 28.80 -1.36
CA MET A 1 -8.12 27.34 -1.15
C MET A 1 -9.56 26.88 -0.91
N GLY A 2 -10.41 27.63 -0.19
CA GLY A 2 -11.79 27.21 0.11
C GLY A 2 -12.67 26.88 -1.11
N ASN A 3 -12.58 27.67 -2.19
CA ASN A 3 -13.40 27.45 -3.40
C ASN A 3 -13.02 26.17 -4.16
N TRP A 4 -11.76 25.75 -4.14
CA TRP A 4 -11.31 24.52 -4.79
C TRP A 4 -11.73 23.27 -4.00
N PHE A 5 -11.60 23.30 -2.67
CA PHE A 5 -12.03 22.19 -1.81
C PHE A 5 -13.54 21.94 -1.88
N GLN A 6 -14.32 23.02 -1.82
CA GLN A 6 -15.78 22.98 -2.00
C GLN A 6 -16.17 22.41 -3.37
N SER A 7 -15.61 22.93 -4.46
CA SER A 7 -15.99 22.52 -5.83
C SER A 7 -15.44 21.14 -6.25
N THR A 8 -14.26 20.74 -5.76
CA THR A 8 -13.58 19.53 -6.25
C THR A 8 -13.76 18.33 -5.33
N ILE A 9 -13.96 18.52 -4.02
CA ILE A 9 -14.08 17.42 -3.05
C ILE A 9 -15.51 17.28 -2.52
N ILE A 10 -16.11 18.37 -2.06
CA ILE A 10 -17.47 18.35 -1.50
C ILE A 10 -18.49 18.14 -2.63
N ALA A 11 -18.44 18.97 -3.68
CA ALA A 11 -19.42 18.92 -4.77
C ALA A 11 -19.31 17.67 -5.68
N THR A 12 -18.17 16.97 -5.67
CA THR A 12 -17.99 15.71 -6.43
C THR A 12 -18.29 14.45 -5.61
N GLY A 13 -18.75 14.59 -4.36
CA GLY A 13 -19.03 13.47 -3.45
C GLY A 13 -17.79 12.70 -3.00
N ARG A 14 -16.59 13.30 -3.09
CA ARG A 14 -15.31 12.67 -2.72
C ARG A 14 -14.91 12.90 -1.27
N LEU A 15 -15.72 13.66 -0.52
CA LEU A 15 -15.46 14.00 0.88
C LEU A 15 -15.18 12.77 1.76
N PRO A 16 -15.96 11.67 1.71
CA PRO A 16 -15.66 10.49 2.51
C PRO A 16 -14.30 9.85 2.20
N LEU A 17 -13.98 9.72 0.91
CA LEU A 17 -12.69 9.16 0.48
C LEU A 17 -11.52 10.05 0.90
N PHE A 18 -11.71 11.38 0.90
CA PHE A 18 -10.69 12.33 1.33
C PHE A 18 -10.45 12.24 2.83
N CYS A 19 -11.54 12.16 3.61
CA CYS A 19 -11.49 11.94 5.05
C CYS A 19 -10.76 10.64 5.40
N TYR A 20 -11.10 9.52 4.75
CA TYR A 20 -10.36 8.26 4.88
C TYR A 20 -8.87 8.41 4.59
N PHE A 21 -8.51 9.08 3.48
CA PHE A 21 -7.12 9.27 3.08
C PHE A 21 -6.31 10.06 4.12
N VAL A 22 -6.88 11.14 4.64
CA VAL A 22 -6.23 11.97 5.66
C VAL A 22 -6.08 11.19 6.96
N THR A 23 -7.13 10.53 7.44
CA THR A 23 -7.05 9.80 8.71
C THR A 23 -6.14 8.59 8.63
N LEU A 24 -6.08 7.90 7.48
CA LEU A 24 -5.13 6.82 7.22
C LEU A 24 -3.68 7.30 7.40
N ILE A 25 -3.31 8.41 6.75
CA ILE A 25 -1.95 8.95 6.82
C ILE A 25 -1.63 9.44 8.24
N VAL A 26 -2.52 10.23 8.82
CA VAL A 26 -2.30 10.83 10.15
C VAL A 26 -2.18 9.74 11.22
N ALA A 27 -3.09 8.76 11.23
CA ALA A 27 -3.06 7.67 12.20
C ALA A 27 -1.81 6.80 12.05
N PHE A 28 -1.38 6.49 10.82
CA PHE A 28 -0.16 5.71 10.59
C PHE A 28 1.11 6.45 11.06
N ILE A 29 1.20 7.75 10.79
CA ILE A 29 2.32 8.56 11.29
C ILE A 29 2.28 8.62 12.82
N ALA A 30 1.09 8.82 13.41
CA ALA A 30 0.92 8.87 14.85
C ALA A 30 1.33 7.56 15.53
N THR A 31 0.97 6.39 14.98
CA THR A 31 1.36 5.08 15.55
C THR A 31 2.86 4.87 15.44
N ARG A 32 3.48 5.22 14.31
CA ARG A 32 4.94 5.16 14.13
C ARG A 32 5.68 6.06 15.11
N ILE A 33 5.18 7.27 15.35
CA ILE A 33 5.75 8.18 16.36
C ILE A 33 5.58 7.57 17.76
N ASN A 34 4.41 7.02 18.07
CA ASN A 34 4.13 6.41 19.37
C ASN A 34 5.09 5.23 19.66
N VAL A 35 5.26 4.31 18.71
CA VAL A 35 6.19 3.18 18.81
C VAL A 35 7.64 3.67 18.98
N ARG A 36 8.04 4.75 18.30
CA ARG A 36 9.38 5.35 18.48
C ARG A 36 9.57 5.93 19.87
N LEU A 37 8.58 6.65 20.39
CA LEU A 37 8.62 7.23 21.73
C LEU A 37 8.68 6.15 22.82
N ILE A 38 7.91 5.07 22.67
CA ILE A 38 7.97 3.90 23.55
C ILE A 38 9.37 3.28 23.52
N ARG A 39 9.96 3.06 22.33
CA ARG A 39 11.33 2.51 22.20
C ARG A 39 12.40 3.44 22.77
N ALA A 40 12.22 4.75 22.64
CA ALA A 40 13.11 5.75 23.23
C ALA A 40 12.92 5.91 24.75
N LYS A 41 11.92 5.26 25.36
CA LYS A 41 11.51 5.43 26.76
C LYS A 41 11.19 6.89 27.12
N VAL A 42 10.71 7.68 26.15
CA VAL A 42 10.35 9.09 26.33
C VAL A 42 8.83 9.24 26.34
N GLY A 43 8.25 9.62 27.48
CA GLY A 43 6.83 9.96 27.63
C GLY A 43 6.01 9.03 28.54
N TRP A 44 4.70 9.27 28.61
CA TRP A 44 3.73 8.49 29.40
C TRP A 44 3.12 7.28 28.66
N PHE A 45 3.44 7.09 27.37
CA PHE A 45 2.89 6.00 26.58
C PHE A 45 3.50 4.66 27.00
N ARG A 46 2.65 3.71 27.36
CA ARG A 46 3.01 2.34 27.78
C ARG A 46 2.29 1.33 26.89
N ASN A 47 2.89 0.15 26.73
CA ASN A 47 2.23 -0.98 26.09
C ASN A 47 0.96 -1.34 26.87
N VAL A 48 -0.11 -1.66 26.16
CA VAL A 48 -1.33 -2.20 26.76
C VAL A 48 -1.17 -3.70 26.89
N SER A 49 -1.01 -4.18 28.12
CA SER A 49 -0.96 -5.60 28.47
C SER A 49 -2.04 -5.90 29.50
N VAL A 50 -2.82 -6.95 29.26
CA VAL A 50 -3.80 -7.46 30.22
C VAL A 50 -3.24 -8.79 30.76
N GLY A 51 -2.70 -8.77 31.97
CA GLY A 51 -1.96 -9.91 32.52
C GLY A 51 -0.70 -10.21 31.70
N GLU A 52 -0.54 -11.45 31.23
CA GLU A 52 0.54 -11.87 30.33
C GLU A 52 0.22 -11.67 28.83
N MET A 53 -1.00 -11.25 28.49
CA MET A 53 -1.43 -11.09 27.10
C MET A 53 -1.07 -9.70 26.56
N HIS A 54 -0.19 -9.66 25.56
CA HIS A 54 0.11 -8.46 24.80
C HIS A 54 -0.94 -8.25 23.71
N ILE A 55 -1.73 -7.18 23.83
CA ILE A 55 -2.73 -6.83 22.81
C ILE A 55 -2.04 -5.97 21.75
N HIS A 56 -1.85 -6.52 20.57
CA HIS A 56 -1.40 -5.76 19.41
C HIS A 56 -2.47 -4.75 18.99
N HIS A 57 -2.06 -3.55 18.62
CA HIS A 57 -2.97 -2.48 18.24
C HIS A 57 -3.76 -2.78 16.94
N ILE A 58 -3.34 -3.79 16.18
CA ILE A 58 -4.12 -4.41 15.10
C ILE A 58 -5.53 -4.80 15.53
N VAL A 59 -5.73 -5.27 16.77
CA VAL A 59 -7.05 -5.69 17.28
C VAL A 59 -7.99 -4.49 17.32
N PHE A 60 -7.52 -3.35 17.84
CA PHE A 60 -8.27 -2.10 17.80
C PHE A 60 -8.51 -1.64 16.35
N GLY A 61 -7.52 -1.84 15.48
CA GLY A 61 -7.63 -1.58 14.05
C GLY A 61 -8.81 -2.32 13.40
N VAL A 62 -8.91 -3.63 13.62
CA VAL A 62 -10.00 -4.47 13.11
C VAL A 62 -11.35 -3.99 13.63
N VAL A 63 -11.45 -3.70 14.93
CA VAL A 63 -12.70 -3.19 15.54
C VAL A 63 -13.13 -1.86 14.91
N LEU A 64 -12.20 -0.92 14.74
CA LEU A 64 -12.48 0.37 14.10
C LEU A 64 -12.86 0.21 12.62
N MET A 65 -12.22 -0.72 11.89
CA MET A 65 -12.62 -1.03 10.50
C MET A 65 -14.05 -1.58 10.45
N LEU A 66 -14.43 -2.47 11.36
CA LEU A 66 -15.79 -3.00 11.44
C LEU A 66 -16.81 -1.91 11.76
N ILE A 67 -16.52 -1.07 12.77
CA ILE A 67 -17.39 0.05 13.15
C ILE A 67 -17.54 1.04 11.98
N GLY A 68 -16.43 1.47 11.39
CA GLY A 68 -16.45 2.43 10.28
C GLY A 68 -17.15 1.87 9.05
N GLY A 69 -16.87 0.61 8.69
CA GLY A 69 -17.48 -0.07 7.55
C GLY A 69 -18.98 -0.25 7.73
N VAL A 70 -19.42 -0.80 8.86
CA VAL A 70 -20.86 -1.00 9.17
C VAL A 70 -21.58 0.33 9.28
N THR A 71 -21.00 1.33 9.94
CA THR A 71 -21.57 2.69 9.98
C THR A 71 -21.76 3.23 8.58
N GLY A 72 -20.78 3.06 7.69
CA GLY A 72 -20.87 3.47 6.29
C GLY A 72 -22.01 2.83 5.50
N LEU A 73 -22.44 1.61 5.87
CA LEU A 73 -23.57 0.91 5.26
C LEU A 73 -24.94 1.39 5.78
N ILE A 74 -25.00 1.84 7.04
CA ILE A 74 -26.24 2.26 7.71
C ILE A 74 -26.54 3.75 7.44
N VAL A 75 -25.51 4.55 7.22
CA VAL A 75 -25.67 5.99 6.91
C VAL A 75 -26.56 6.16 5.68
N SER A 76 -27.54 7.06 5.78
CA SER A 76 -28.45 7.38 4.69
C SER A 76 -27.69 7.91 3.48
N GLY A 77 -28.07 7.47 2.26
CA GLY A 77 -27.33 7.79 1.03
C GLY A 77 -27.20 9.28 0.69
N GLY A 78 -27.96 10.17 1.35
CA GLY A 78 -27.84 11.62 1.23
C GLY A 78 -26.85 12.27 2.21
N SER A 79 -26.39 11.56 3.25
CA SER A 79 -25.57 12.15 4.32
C SER A 79 -24.08 12.04 4.03
N GLN A 80 -23.55 13.04 3.32
CA GLN A 80 -22.11 13.18 3.06
C GLN A 80 -21.29 13.25 4.36
N ALA A 81 -21.81 13.94 5.38
CA ALA A 81 -21.13 14.06 6.66
C ALA A 81 -21.08 12.72 7.42
N GLY A 82 -22.17 11.93 7.40
CA GLY A 82 -22.20 10.61 8.02
C GLY A 82 -21.18 9.65 7.37
N HIS A 83 -21.12 9.64 6.04
CA HIS A 83 -20.12 8.84 5.32
C HIS A 83 -18.69 9.33 5.58
N ALA A 84 -18.48 10.63 5.74
CA ALA A 84 -17.17 11.19 6.08
C ALA A 84 -16.68 10.74 7.46
N VAL A 85 -17.57 10.75 8.47
CA VAL A 85 -17.23 10.25 9.81
C VAL A 85 -16.94 8.75 9.78
N ALA A 86 -17.79 7.96 9.13
CA ALA A 86 -17.57 6.53 8.95
C ALA A 86 -16.23 6.23 8.27
N ALA A 87 -15.90 6.99 7.23
CA ALA A 87 -14.64 6.89 6.50
C ALA A 87 -13.42 7.31 7.35
N CYS A 88 -13.55 8.32 8.20
CA CYS A 88 -12.51 8.69 9.16
C CYS A 88 -12.18 7.51 10.09
N VAL A 89 -13.20 6.92 10.72
CA VAL A 89 -13.09 5.78 11.64
C VAL A 89 -12.45 4.59 10.93
N PHE A 90 -12.93 4.28 9.72
CA PHE A 90 -12.38 3.22 8.89
C PHE A 90 -10.91 3.46 8.53
N GLY A 91 -10.53 4.71 8.23
CA GLY A 91 -9.15 5.09 7.92
C GLY A 91 -8.19 4.95 9.10
N VAL A 92 -8.63 5.32 10.31
CA VAL A 92 -7.85 5.07 11.53
C VAL A 92 -7.67 3.56 11.76
N GLY A 93 -8.75 2.78 11.64
CA GLY A 93 -8.68 1.33 11.77
C GLY A 93 -7.72 0.69 10.76
N SER A 94 -7.82 1.11 9.50
CA SER A 94 -6.95 0.64 8.42
C SER A 94 -5.48 0.97 8.67
N ALA A 95 -5.18 2.16 9.21
CA ALA A 95 -3.81 2.54 9.55
C ALA A 95 -3.20 1.63 10.62
N LEU A 96 -3.96 1.30 11.67
CA LEU A 96 -3.51 0.41 12.74
C LEU A 96 -3.26 -1.02 12.22
N VAL A 97 -4.13 -1.52 11.35
CA VAL A 97 -3.94 -2.85 10.75
C VAL A 97 -2.74 -2.88 9.81
N LEU A 98 -2.55 -1.84 9.00
CA LEU A 98 -1.43 -1.76 8.08
C LEU A 98 -0.08 -1.56 8.79
N ASP A 99 -0.08 -0.99 10.00
CA ASP A 99 1.15 -0.83 10.78
C ASP A 99 1.77 -2.18 11.16
N GLU A 100 0.92 -3.17 11.45
CA GLU A 100 1.27 -4.56 11.78
C GLU A 100 1.11 -5.51 10.58
N PHE A 101 1.05 -4.99 9.35
CA PHE A 101 0.81 -5.80 8.16
C PHE A 101 1.79 -6.98 8.00
N ALA A 102 3.04 -6.80 8.45
CA ALA A 102 4.05 -7.86 8.45
C ALA A 102 3.62 -9.09 9.26
N LEU A 103 3.01 -8.87 10.43
CA LEU A 103 2.52 -9.91 11.36
C LEU A 103 1.31 -10.66 10.76
N ILE A 104 0.44 -9.96 10.03
CA ILE A 104 -0.70 -10.57 9.33
C ILE A 104 -0.22 -11.51 8.21
N LEU A 105 0.79 -11.08 7.46
CA LEU A 105 1.33 -11.86 6.34
C LEU A 105 2.18 -13.05 6.81
N HIS A 106 2.93 -12.88 7.89
CA HIS A 106 3.82 -13.91 8.44
C HIS A 106 3.35 -14.27 9.83
N LEU A 107 2.43 -15.23 9.91
CA LEU A 107 1.75 -15.67 11.13
C LEU A 107 2.64 -16.47 12.10
N HIS A 108 3.97 -16.29 12.05
CA HIS A 108 4.91 -16.97 12.93
C HIS A 108 5.82 -15.93 13.60
N ASP A 109 5.80 -15.89 14.93
CA ASP A 109 6.61 -15.04 15.84
C ASP A 109 8.11 -15.38 15.79
N VAL A 110 8.69 -15.44 14.59
CA VAL A 110 10.12 -15.60 14.40
C VAL A 110 10.60 -14.38 13.63
N TYR A 111 10.86 -13.34 14.43
CA TYR A 111 11.57 -12.10 14.15
C TYR A 111 12.42 -12.13 12.87
N TRP A 112 12.06 -11.28 11.91
CA TRP A 112 13.02 -10.80 10.91
C TRP A 112 13.10 -9.27 10.96
N GLU A 113 14.33 -8.75 10.98
CA GLU A 113 14.71 -7.32 11.00
C GLU A 113 14.15 -6.48 9.82
N GLU A 114 13.39 -7.10 8.91
CA GLU A 114 12.79 -6.48 7.72
C GLU A 114 11.31 -6.05 7.89
N GLU A 115 10.65 -6.38 9.00
CA GLU A 115 9.18 -6.23 9.19
C GLU A 115 8.68 -4.78 9.12
N GLY A 116 9.46 -3.82 9.60
CA GLY A 116 9.13 -2.39 9.47
C GLY A 116 9.05 -1.94 8.00
N ARG A 117 9.77 -2.60 7.10
CA ARG A 117 9.83 -2.27 5.67
C ARG A 117 8.56 -2.73 4.93
N THR A 118 8.06 -3.91 5.27
CA THR A 118 6.85 -4.49 4.66
C THR A 118 5.58 -3.70 5.00
N SER A 119 5.42 -3.27 6.25
CA SER A 119 4.27 -2.43 6.65
C SER A 119 4.31 -1.06 5.97
N VAL A 120 5.50 -0.45 5.86
CA VAL A 120 5.67 0.82 5.15
C VAL A 120 5.32 0.67 3.66
N ASP A 121 5.75 -0.41 3.01
CA ASP A 121 5.38 -0.69 1.62
C ASP A 121 3.86 -0.83 1.42
N ALA A 122 3.18 -1.53 2.34
CA ALA A 122 1.73 -1.70 2.28
C ALA A 122 0.99 -0.37 2.41
N VAL A 123 1.41 0.51 3.33
CA VAL A 123 0.81 1.85 3.48
C VAL A 123 1.08 2.73 2.25
N PHE A 124 2.29 2.69 1.69
CA PHE A 124 2.57 3.43 0.45
C PHE A 124 1.65 3.01 -0.70
N ILE A 125 1.38 1.71 -0.82
CA ILE A 125 0.41 1.18 -1.78
C ILE A 125 -0.99 1.71 -1.49
N ALA A 126 -1.47 1.63 -0.25
CA ALA A 126 -2.79 2.10 0.14
C ALA A 126 -2.97 3.61 -0.13
N VAL A 127 -1.98 4.42 0.21
CA VAL A 127 -1.94 5.87 -0.05
C VAL A 127 -1.93 6.15 -1.55
N ALA A 128 -1.10 5.46 -2.34
CA ALA A 128 -1.04 5.68 -3.79
C ALA A 128 -2.39 5.35 -4.47
N VAL A 129 -2.98 4.20 -4.14
CA VAL A 129 -4.27 3.77 -4.69
C VAL A 129 -5.38 4.76 -4.32
N THR A 130 -5.47 5.12 -3.04
CA THR A 130 -6.50 6.05 -2.54
C THR A 130 -6.33 7.45 -3.14
N GLY A 131 -5.09 7.95 -3.25
CA GLY A 131 -4.78 9.22 -3.87
C GLY A 131 -5.16 9.27 -5.35
N LEU A 132 -4.92 8.18 -6.10
CA LEU A 132 -5.34 8.07 -7.50
C LEU A 132 -6.86 8.10 -7.64
N LEU A 133 -7.58 7.39 -6.77
CA LEU A 133 -9.04 7.42 -6.73
C LEU A 133 -9.58 8.83 -6.38
N LEU A 134 -8.91 9.55 -5.49
CA LEU A 134 -9.27 10.93 -5.12
C LEU A 134 -9.13 11.93 -6.25
N ILE A 135 -8.10 11.78 -7.08
CA ILE A 135 -7.90 12.62 -8.27
C ILE A 135 -9.02 12.37 -9.31
N GLY A 136 -9.76 11.25 -9.18
CA GLY A 136 -10.92 10.94 -10.00
C GLY A 136 -10.61 10.04 -11.17
N LEU A 137 -9.43 9.40 -11.17
CA LEU A 137 -9.14 8.32 -12.10
C LEU A 137 -10.02 7.14 -11.71
N ARG A 138 -11.09 6.93 -12.49
CA ARG A 138 -11.98 5.79 -12.40
C ARG A 138 -11.71 4.85 -13.57
N PRO A 139 -10.61 4.07 -13.54
CA PRO A 139 -10.21 3.26 -14.68
C PRO A 139 -11.24 2.19 -15.06
N LEU A 140 -12.13 1.81 -14.14
CA LEU A 140 -13.19 0.83 -14.38
C LEU A 140 -14.51 1.41 -14.91
N THR A 141 -14.72 2.74 -14.84
CA THR A 141 -16.00 3.35 -15.23
C THR A 141 -15.84 4.51 -16.21
N TRP A 142 -14.66 4.66 -16.81
CA TRP A 142 -14.41 5.68 -17.81
C TRP A 142 -15.16 5.34 -19.11
N ASP A 143 -16.05 6.22 -19.55
CA ASP A 143 -16.59 6.15 -20.89
C ASP A 143 -15.51 6.66 -21.85
N TYR A 144 -14.89 5.74 -22.58
CA TYR A 144 -13.78 6.07 -23.47
C TYR A 144 -14.27 6.81 -24.73
N GLY A 145 -15.58 6.98 -24.94
CA GLY A 145 -16.13 7.57 -26.16
C GLY A 145 -15.75 6.78 -27.41
N THR A 146 -15.35 5.52 -27.23
CA THR A 146 -14.89 4.64 -28.29
C THR A 146 -16.02 3.70 -28.71
N PRO A 147 -16.09 3.27 -29.98
CA PRO A 147 -17.09 2.30 -30.42
C PRO A 147 -16.91 0.90 -29.82
N VAL A 148 -15.94 0.72 -28.90
CA VAL A 148 -15.56 -0.56 -28.32
C VAL A 148 -16.27 -0.76 -26.97
N ASN A 149 -16.74 -1.98 -26.73
CA ASN A 149 -17.41 -2.33 -25.48
C ASN A 149 -16.44 -2.10 -24.29
N PRO A 150 -16.81 -1.30 -23.26
CA PRO A 150 -15.95 -1.00 -22.11
C PRO A 150 -15.51 -2.25 -21.35
N ALA A 151 -16.30 -3.33 -21.35
CA ALA A 151 -15.91 -4.60 -20.74
C ALA A 151 -14.65 -5.19 -21.39
N VAL A 152 -14.50 -5.06 -22.71
CA VAL A 152 -13.31 -5.52 -23.45
C VAL A 152 -12.08 -4.72 -23.04
N LEU A 153 -12.24 -3.41 -22.87
CA LEU A 153 -11.16 -2.53 -22.43
C LEU A 153 -10.72 -2.84 -20.98
N ILE A 154 -11.68 -3.10 -20.09
CA ILE A 154 -11.40 -3.52 -18.71
C ILE A 154 -10.64 -4.85 -18.69
N VAL A 155 -11.13 -5.85 -19.43
CA VAL A 155 -10.47 -7.17 -19.51
C VAL A 155 -9.06 -7.05 -20.08
N ALA A 156 -8.87 -6.25 -21.14
CA ALA A 156 -7.55 -6.00 -21.72
C ALA A 156 -6.61 -5.30 -20.73
N ASN A 157 -7.11 -4.31 -19.99
CA ASN A 157 -6.34 -3.61 -18.95
C ASN A 157 -5.94 -4.56 -17.82
N LEU A 158 -6.85 -5.42 -17.35
CA LEU A 158 -6.56 -6.45 -16.35
C LEU A 158 -5.56 -7.48 -16.86
N ALA A 159 -5.69 -7.94 -18.10
CA ALA A 159 -4.74 -8.87 -18.71
C ALA A 159 -3.33 -8.25 -18.81
N LEU A 160 -3.23 -6.99 -19.23
CA LEU A 160 -1.96 -6.27 -19.27
C LEU A 160 -1.38 -6.10 -17.85
N ALA A 161 -2.22 -5.80 -16.85
CA ALA A 161 -1.82 -5.73 -15.44
C ALA A 161 -1.22 -7.05 -14.97
N VAL A 162 -1.89 -8.17 -15.22
CA VAL A 162 -1.39 -9.53 -14.90
C VAL A 162 -0.05 -9.78 -15.58
N VAL A 163 0.09 -9.46 -16.88
CA VAL A 163 1.37 -9.62 -17.60
C VAL A 163 2.48 -8.78 -16.95
N THR A 164 2.22 -7.52 -16.61
CA THR A 164 3.22 -6.68 -15.90
C THR A 164 3.61 -7.21 -14.54
N LEU A 165 2.66 -7.76 -13.79
CA LEU A 165 2.89 -8.36 -12.48
C LEU A 165 3.71 -9.65 -12.61
N LEU A 166 3.37 -10.53 -13.55
CA LEU A 166 4.13 -11.75 -13.86
C LEU A 166 5.56 -11.44 -14.30
N LYS A 167 5.80 -10.27 -14.90
CA LYS A 167 7.14 -9.75 -15.24
C LYS A 167 7.90 -9.15 -14.05
N GLY A 168 7.34 -9.21 -12.84
CA GLY A 168 7.93 -8.75 -11.59
C GLY A 168 7.87 -7.24 -11.38
N LYS A 169 7.02 -6.51 -12.11
CA LYS A 169 6.97 -5.04 -12.07
C LYS A 169 5.74 -4.54 -11.30
N ILE A 170 5.68 -4.85 -10.01
CA ILE A 170 4.56 -4.55 -9.10
C ILE A 170 4.13 -3.08 -9.19
N TRP A 171 5.07 -2.14 -9.02
CA TRP A 171 4.78 -0.71 -9.06
C TRP A 171 4.23 -0.21 -10.40
N THR A 172 4.74 -0.70 -11.54
CA THR A 172 4.21 -0.30 -12.86
C THR A 172 2.89 -0.98 -13.16
N GLY A 173 2.65 -2.19 -12.67
CA GLY A 173 1.36 -2.88 -12.79
C GLY A 173 0.27 -2.15 -12.01
N MET A 174 0.56 -1.76 -10.77
CA MET A 174 -0.37 -1.01 -9.93
C MET A 174 -0.64 0.39 -10.46
N ALA A 175 0.39 1.17 -10.77
CA ALA A 175 0.21 2.49 -11.39
C ALA A 175 -0.47 2.39 -12.76
N GLY A 176 -0.19 1.32 -13.50
CA GLY A 176 -0.76 1.10 -14.82
C GLY A 176 -2.24 0.72 -14.80
N LEU A 177 -2.77 0.18 -13.70
CA LEU A 177 -4.21 -0.01 -13.53
C LEU A 177 -4.98 1.31 -13.70
N PHE A 178 -4.37 2.42 -13.29
CA PHE A 178 -4.92 3.77 -13.41
C PHE A 178 -4.45 4.49 -14.69
N LEU A 179 -3.27 4.14 -15.19
CA LEU A 179 -2.65 4.71 -16.39
C LEU A 179 -2.30 3.58 -17.37
N PRO A 180 -3.23 3.13 -18.23
CA PRO A 180 -3.04 1.97 -19.09
C PRO A 180 -1.77 2.00 -19.95
N LEU A 181 -1.30 3.20 -20.32
CA LEU A 181 -0.02 3.41 -21.02
C LEU A 181 1.18 2.81 -20.27
N LEU A 182 1.19 2.88 -18.93
CA LEU A 182 2.24 2.26 -18.12
C LEU A 182 2.18 0.73 -18.17
N LEU A 183 1.00 0.14 -18.31
CA LEU A 183 0.87 -1.30 -18.51
C LEU A 183 1.43 -1.74 -19.85
N VAL A 184 1.16 -1.00 -20.93
CA VAL A 184 1.74 -1.28 -22.25
C VAL A 184 3.27 -1.21 -22.18
N VAL A 185 3.82 -0.15 -21.60
CA VAL A 185 5.28 -0.01 -21.42
C VAL A 185 5.84 -1.15 -20.54
N GLY A 186 5.13 -1.50 -19.47
CA GLY A 186 5.51 -2.57 -18.57
C GLY A 186 5.44 -3.96 -19.22
N ALA A 187 4.47 -4.19 -20.09
CA ALA A 187 4.26 -5.42 -20.83
C ALA A 187 5.26 -5.55 -21.98
N VAL A 188 5.62 -4.47 -22.68
CA VAL A 188 6.62 -4.52 -23.77
C VAL A 188 8.04 -4.67 -23.22
N ARG A 189 8.39 -4.00 -22.12
CA ARG A 189 9.74 -4.06 -21.54
C ARG A 189 10.09 -5.46 -21.04
N LEU A 190 11.37 -5.82 -21.10
CA LEU A 190 11.93 -7.08 -20.58
C LEU A 190 11.44 -7.39 -19.15
N ALA A 191 11.19 -8.68 -18.89
CA ALA A 191 10.80 -9.18 -17.58
C ALA A 191 11.99 -9.18 -16.62
N ARG A 192 11.73 -9.12 -15.31
CA ARG A 192 12.79 -9.15 -14.30
C ARG A 192 13.39 -10.55 -14.19
N PRO A 193 14.72 -10.70 -14.04
CA PRO A 193 15.43 -11.98 -14.01
C PRO A 193 14.96 -12.98 -12.95
N GLY A 194 14.34 -12.54 -11.84
CA GLY A 194 13.72 -13.42 -10.83
C GLY A 194 12.19 -13.51 -10.89
N SER A 195 11.55 -13.02 -11.95
CA SER A 195 10.08 -13.07 -12.09
C SER A 195 9.59 -14.42 -12.64
N PRO A 196 8.35 -14.85 -12.33
CA PRO A 196 7.76 -16.07 -12.92
C PRO A 196 7.89 -16.09 -14.45
N TRP A 197 7.69 -14.94 -15.10
CA TRP A 197 7.86 -14.80 -16.55
C TRP A 197 9.29 -15.10 -17.02
N ALA A 198 10.32 -14.67 -16.28
CA ALA A 198 11.70 -14.97 -16.63
C ALA A 198 12.04 -16.45 -16.42
N HIS A 199 11.47 -17.07 -15.38
CA HIS A 199 11.61 -18.50 -15.16
C HIS A 199 10.98 -19.33 -16.29
N TRP A 200 9.80 -18.93 -16.78
CA TRP A 200 9.12 -19.65 -17.87
C TRP A 200 9.69 -19.37 -19.27
N PHE A 201 10.08 -18.13 -19.58
CA PHE A 201 10.47 -17.74 -20.94
C PHE A 201 11.97 -17.55 -21.17
N PHE A 202 12.78 -17.26 -20.15
CA PHE A 202 14.20 -16.97 -20.32
C PHE A 202 15.11 -18.11 -19.88
N ARG A 203 14.73 -18.88 -18.86
CA ARG A 203 15.48 -20.06 -18.41
C ARG A 203 15.44 -21.13 -19.52
N GLY A 204 16.59 -21.46 -20.10
CA GLY A 204 16.74 -22.45 -21.17
C GLY A 204 16.59 -21.94 -22.62
N ARG A 205 15.76 -20.91 -22.89
CA ARG A 205 15.50 -20.44 -24.27
C ARG A 205 16.31 -19.23 -24.76
N SER A 206 16.73 -18.31 -23.88
CA SER A 206 17.40 -17.08 -24.34
C SER A 206 18.37 -16.46 -23.32
N PRO A 207 19.59 -17.00 -23.18
CA PRO A 207 20.58 -16.52 -22.19
C PRO A 207 20.99 -15.06 -22.41
N ARG A 208 21.06 -14.59 -23.67
CA ARG A 208 21.38 -13.19 -24.01
C ARG A 208 20.33 -12.16 -23.53
N LYS A 209 19.06 -12.56 -23.42
CA LYS A 209 18.00 -11.67 -22.90
C LYS A 209 18.02 -11.63 -21.37
N LEU A 210 18.35 -12.75 -20.73
CA LEU A 210 18.52 -12.82 -19.28
C LEU A 210 19.71 -11.98 -18.81
N ALA A 211 20.87 -12.09 -19.45
CA ALA A 211 22.06 -11.29 -19.13
C ALA A 211 21.80 -9.78 -19.25
N ARG A 212 21.09 -9.34 -20.31
CA ARG A 212 20.68 -7.94 -20.48
C ARG A 212 19.71 -7.48 -19.39
N ALA A 213 18.80 -8.35 -18.94
CA ALA A 213 17.87 -8.03 -17.86
C ALA A 213 18.61 -7.86 -16.52
N ILE A 214 19.57 -8.74 -16.22
CA ILE A 214 20.44 -8.67 -15.02
C ILE A 214 21.24 -7.37 -15.01
N HIS A 215 21.98 -7.07 -16.09
CA HIS A 215 22.81 -5.87 -16.16
C HIS A 215 22.01 -4.57 -15.96
N ARG A 216 20.79 -4.52 -16.52
CA ARG A 216 19.90 -3.36 -16.35
C ARG A 216 19.39 -3.23 -14.92
N GLU A 217 19.07 -4.34 -14.27
CA GLU A 217 18.62 -4.35 -12.88
C GLU A 217 19.72 -3.89 -11.93
N GLU A 218 20.96 -4.30 -12.16
CA GLU A 218 22.13 -3.84 -11.41
C GLU A 218 22.38 -2.34 -11.57
N ARG A 219 22.35 -1.83 -12.81
CA ARG A 219 22.66 -0.43 -13.08
C ARG A 219 21.62 0.56 -12.55
N TRP A 220 20.34 0.27 -12.74
CA TRP A 220 19.28 1.24 -12.48
C TRP A 220 18.48 0.96 -11.22
N ARG A 221 18.26 -0.32 -10.89
CA ARG A 221 17.33 -0.68 -9.82
C ARG A 221 18.02 -0.83 -8.48
N ARG A 222 19.19 -1.48 -8.41
CA ARG A 222 19.95 -1.60 -7.15
C ARG A 222 20.22 -0.25 -6.46
N PRO A 223 20.61 0.84 -7.15
CA PRO A 223 20.74 2.14 -6.47
C PRO A 223 19.40 2.65 -5.93
N VAL A 224 18.31 2.55 -6.71
CA VAL A 224 16.98 2.98 -6.26
C VAL A 224 16.48 2.15 -5.08
N ILE A 225 16.73 0.84 -5.07
CA ILE A 225 16.40 -0.04 -3.95
C ILE A 225 17.18 0.40 -2.70
N ARG A 226 18.48 0.70 -2.82
CA ARG A 226 19.27 1.20 -1.69
C ARG A 226 18.74 2.51 -1.13
N VAL A 227 18.38 3.45 -2.00
CA VAL A 227 17.76 4.73 -1.58
C VAL A 227 16.41 4.49 -0.92
N LYS A 228 15.56 3.62 -1.49
CA LYS A 228 14.27 3.23 -0.91
C LYS A 228 14.45 2.62 0.47
N ILE A 229 15.38 1.68 0.61
CA ILE A 229 15.70 1.02 1.88
C ILE A 229 16.16 2.05 2.91
N ALA A 230 17.08 2.95 2.55
CA ALA A 230 17.55 4.02 3.44
C ALA A 230 16.41 4.94 3.89
N PHE A 231 15.49 5.29 2.98
CA PHE A 231 14.30 6.06 3.32
C PHE A 231 13.35 5.29 4.23
N GLN A 232 13.13 4.00 3.96
CA GLN A 232 12.29 3.14 4.80
C GLN A 232 12.90 2.98 6.20
N GLU A 233 14.20 2.77 6.32
CA GLU A 233 14.92 2.73 7.61
C GLU A 233 14.85 4.07 8.35
N PHE A 234 14.94 5.19 7.63
CA PHE A 234 14.67 6.50 8.22
C PHE A 234 13.24 6.61 8.77
N LEU A 235 12.26 5.99 8.12
CA LEU A 235 10.83 6.03 8.50
C LEU A 235 10.44 4.96 9.54
N SER A 236 11.11 3.80 9.57
CA SER A 236 10.83 2.69 10.47
C SER A 236 11.75 2.64 11.70
N GLY A 237 12.91 3.31 11.64
CA GLY A 237 14.05 3.11 12.54
C GLY A 237 15.01 2.07 11.95
N ARG A 238 16.32 2.18 12.25
CA ARG A 238 17.33 1.15 11.94
C ARG A 238 17.07 -0.08 12.81
N HIS A 239 17.01 -1.26 12.21
CA HIS A 239 16.75 -2.52 12.92
C HIS A 239 17.99 -3.41 13.05
N ASP A 240 19.16 -2.92 12.61
CA ASP A 240 20.41 -3.68 12.48
C ASP A 240 21.17 -3.89 13.81
N LEU A 241 20.49 -3.90 14.96
CA LEU A 241 21.14 -4.21 16.24
C LEU A 241 20.88 -5.68 16.58
N PRO A 242 21.90 -6.56 16.54
CA PRO A 242 21.73 -7.96 16.87
C PRO A 242 21.13 -8.09 18.28
N SER A 243 20.09 -8.93 18.40
CA SER A 243 19.45 -9.21 19.68
C SER A 243 20.49 -9.73 20.67
N THR A 244 20.77 -8.97 21.73
CA THR A 244 21.66 -9.39 22.82
C THR A 244 21.01 -10.40 23.78
N ARG A 245 19.85 -10.98 23.43
CA ARG A 245 19.29 -12.09 24.20
C ARG A 245 20.08 -13.36 23.88
N ARG A 246 21.04 -13.66 24.75
CA ARG A 246 21.51 -15.03 24.94
C ARG A 246 20.30 -15.88 25.31
N HIS A 247 20.02 -16.91 24.53
CA HIS A 247 19.20 -18.02 24.97
C HIS A 247 19.97 -18.70 26.12
N THR A 248 19.44 -18.57 27.33
CA THR A 248 19.77 -19.40 28.49
C THR A 248 18.46 -19.89 29.07
#